data_AF-A0A4Q0MN18-F1
#
_entry.id   AF-A0A4Q0MN18-F1
#
_cell.length_a   1.000
_cell.length_b   1.000
_cell.length_c   1.000
_cell.angle_alpha   90.00
_cell.angle_beta   90.00
_cell.angle_gamma   90.00
#
_symmetry.space_group_name_H-M   'P 1'
#
loop_
_entity.id
_entity.type
_entity.pdbx_description
1 polymer ?
#
loop_
_entity_poly.entity_id
_entity_poly.type
_entity_poly.pdbx_seq_one_letter_code
_entity_poly.pdbx_strand_id
1 'polypeptide(L)' 'MPPRVKKLIGGIALVLGVVIYALVVVIVGQVRLAQSGAAVQLAFFAFFGLIWIIPAALLIRWMERVDRR' A
#
# COMPACT_ATOMS: atom_id res chain seq x y z
N MET A 1 -16.97 -3.23 19.13
CA MET A 1 -17.20 -2.29 18.01
C MET A 1 -18.14 -2.95 17.02
N PRO A 2 -19.16 -2.25 16.49
CA PRO A 2 -20.05 -2.81 15.48
C PRO A 2 -19.24 -3.29 14.27
N PRO A 3 -19.51 -4.49 13.70
CA PRO A 3 -18.76 -5.04 12.55
C PRO A 3 -18.67 -4.07 11.36
N ARG A 4 -19.71 -3.25 11.19
CA ARG A 4 -19.84 -2.23 10.13
C ARG A 4 -18.83 -1.09 10.27
N VAL A 5 -18.58 -0.60 11.49
CA VAL A 5 -17.64 0.51 11.75
C VAL A 5 -16.20 0.05 11.51
N LYS A 6 -15.88 -1.19 11.89
CA LYS A 6 -14.53 -1.74 11.70
C LYS A 6 -14.19 -1.99 10.22
N LYS A 7 -15.18 -2.37 9.40
CA LYS A 7 -15.02 -2.43 7.93
C LYS A 7 -14.77 -1.06 7.32
N LEU A 8 -15.45 -0.01 7.80
CA LEU A 8 -15.23 1.37 7.33
C LEU A 8 -13.82 1.86 7.67
N ILE A 9 -13.39 1.66 8.92
CA ILE A 9 -12.04 2.03 9.38
C ILE A 9 -10.97 1.26 8.59
N GLY A 10 -11.16 -0.05 8.39
CA GLY A 10 -10.21 -0.86 7.63
C GLY A 10 -10.07 -0.41 6.18
N GLY A 11 -11.19 -0.08 5.53
CA GLY A 11 -11.17 0.45 4.16
C GLY A 11 -10.48 1.82 4.08
N ILE A 12 -10.80 2.74 4.99
CA ILE A 12 -10.16 4.06 5.06
C ILE A 12 -8.65 3.92 5.33
N ALA A 13 -8.26 3.04 6.25
CA ALA A 13 -6.86 2.77 6.55
C ALA A 13 -6.10 2.17 5.36
N LEU A 14 -6.75 1.32 4.55
CA LEU A 14 -6.15 0.78 3.32
C LEU A 14 -5.86 1.89 2.32
N VAL A 15 -6.84 2.77 2.09
CA VAL A 15 -6.73 3.89 1.14
C VAL A 15 -5.68 4.89 1.61
N LEU A 16 -5.73 5.31 2.88
CA LEU A 16 -4.71 6.20 3.44
C LEU A 16 -3.32 5.56 3.39
N GLY A 17 -3.22 4.28 3.74
CA GLY A 17 -1.97 3.54 3.69
C GLY A 17 -1.37 3.52 2.28
N VAL A 18 -2.17 3.20 1.26
CA VAL A 18 -1.66 3.12 -0.13
C VAL A 18 -1.28 4.50 -0.66
N VAL A 19 -2.03 5.54 -0.31
CA VAL A 19 -1.71 6.92 -0.72
C VAL A 19 -0.38 7.36 -0.11
N ILE A 20 -0.22 7.22 1.22
CA ILE A 20 1.02 7.59 1.91
C ILE A 20 2.20 6.79 1.36
N TYR A 21 2.03 5.48 1.17
CA TYR A 21 3.07 4.63 0.63
C TYR A 21 3.45 5.02 -0.80
N ALA A 22 2.48 5.26 -1.68
CA ALA A 22 2.74 5.68 -3.05
C ALA A 22 3.52 7.00 -3.09
N LEU A 23 3.15 7.96 -2.24
CA LEU A 23 3.89 9.23 -2.12
C LEU A 23 5.33 9.00 -1.68
N VAL A 24 5.56 8.15 -0.66
CA VAL A 24 6.91 7.80 -0.20
C VAL A 24 7.72 7.14 -1.32
N VAL A 25 7.15 6.17 -2.03
CA VAL A 25 7.83 5.48 -3.14
C VAL A 25 8.16 6.44 -4.27
N VAL A 26 7.24 7.34 -4.64
CA VAL A 26 7.50 8.35 -5.67
C VAL A 26 8.59 9.32 -5.23
N ILE A 27 8.55 9.83 -4.00
CA ILE A 27 9.58 10.74 -3.48
C ILE A 27 10.94 10.05 -3.48
N VAL A 28 11.03 8.83 -2.96
CA VAL A 28 12.29 8.06 -2.94
C VAL A 28 12.78 7.77 -4.36
N GLY A 29 11.87 7.37 -5.26
CA GLY A 29 12.17 7.13 -6.67
C GLY A 29 12.70 8.38 -7.36
N GLN A 30 12.06 9.53 -7.15
CA GLN A 30 12.51 10.80 -7.73
C GLN A 30 13.86 11.23 -7.15
N VAL A 31 14.04 11.21 -5.83
CA VAL A 31 15.31 11.66 -5.20
C VAL A 31 16.48 10.74 -5.55
N ARG A 32 16.25 9.42 -5.62
CA ARG A 32 17.32 8.43 -5.85
C ARG A 32 17.55 8.09 -7.31
N LEU A 33 16.52 8.17 -8.14
CA LEU A 33 16.55 7.76 -9.55
C LEU A 33 16.28 8.90 -10.55
N ALA A 34 16.35 10.17 -10.11
CA ALA A 34 16.19 11.33 -11.00
C ALA A 34 17.13 11.28 -12.22
N GLN A 35 18.35 10.75 -12.06
CA GLN A 35 19.34 10.63 -13.14
C GLN A 35 19.44 9.21 -13.73
N SER A 36 18.60 8.27 -13.27
CA SER A 36 18.61 6.91 -13.78
C SER A 36 17.76 6.77 -15.05
N GLY A 37 18.12 5.82 -15.91
CA GLY A 37 17.33 5.52 -17.11
C GLY A 37 15.94 4.95 -16.79
N ALA A 38 15.02 5.08 -17.76
CA ALA A 38 13.62 4.68 -17.63
C ALA A 38 13.43 3.20 -17.20
N ALA A 39 14.32 2.30 -17.63
CA ALA A 39 14.27 0.89 -17.25
C ALA A 39 14.47 0.67 -15.73
N VAL A 40 15.37 1.44 -15.10
CA VAL A 40 15.64 1.33 -13.66
C VAL A 40 14.47 1.90 -12.85
N GLN A 41 13.89 3.01 -13.31
CA GLN A 41 12.67 3.56 -12.71
C GLN A 41 11.52 2.56 -12.78
N LEU A 42 11.31 1.92 -13.93
CA LEU A 42 10.25 0.92 -14.11
C LEU A 42 10.46 -0.30 -13.20
N ALA A 43 11.67 -0.82 -13.11
CA ALA A 43 12.01 -1.91 -12.19
C ALA A 43 11.77 -1.51 -10.72
N PHE A 44 12.15 -0.28 -10.32
CA PHE A 44 11.95 0.24 -8.98
C PHE A 44 10.45 0.32 -8.64
N PHE A 45 9.64 0.96 -9.48
CA PHE A 45 8.20 1.08 -9.24
C PHE A 45 7.50 -0.28 -9.26
N ALA A 46 7.89 -1.19 -10.14
CA ALA A 46 7.36 -2.56 -10.17
C ALA A 46 7.67 -3.30 -8.86
N PHE A 47 8.92 -3.24 -8.38
CA PHE A 47 9.34 -3.92 -7.16
C PHE A 47 8.65 -3.35 -5.91
N PHE A 48 8.64 -2.03 -5.75
CA PHE A 48 7.98 -1.37 -4.63
C PHE A 48 6.45 -1.50 -4.70
N GLY A 49 5.87 -1.55 -5.91
CA GLY A 49 4.45 -1.86 -6.10
C GLY A 49 4.11 -3.28 -5.66
N LEU A 50 4.95 -4.27 -5.98
CA LEU A 50 4.76 -5.66 -5.54
C LEU A 50 4.91 -5.81 -4.03
N ILE A 51 5.87 -5.14 -3.41
CA ILE A 51 6.05 -5.17 -1.95
C ILE A 51 4.77 -4.74 -1.22
N TRP A 52 4.01 -3.79 -1.77
CA TRP A 52 2.78 -3.30 -1.16
C TRP A 52 1.65 -4.34 -1.07
N ILE A 53 1.72 -5.42 -1.87
CA ILE A 53 0.73 -6.49 -1.84
C ILE A 53 0.67 -7.13 -0.45
N ILE A 54 1.82 -7.26 0.25
CA ILE A 54 1.89 -7.88 1.57
C ILE A 54 1.16 -7.04 2.63
N PRO A 55 1.43 -5.72 2.80
CA PRO A 55 0.64 -4.84 3.66
C PRO A 55 -0.86 -4.86 3.35
N ALA A 56 -1.22 -4.76 2.06
CA ALA A 56 -2.63 -4.78 1.64
C ALA A 56 -3.31 -6.10 2.03
N ALA A 57 -2.66 -7.24 1.78
CA ALA A 57 -3.19 -8.56 2.12
C ALA A 57 -3.31 -8.76 3.65
N LEU A 58 -2.34 -8.28 4.43
CA LEU A 58 -2.41 -8.32 5.91
C LEU A 58 -3.59 -7.50 6.44
N LEU A 59 -3.79 -6.29 5.91
CA LEU A 59 -4.88 -5.41 6.33
C LEU A 59 -6.25 -6.01 5.95
N ILE A 60 -6.38 -6.53 4.72
CA ILE A 60 -7.60 -7.20 4.25
C ILE A 60 -7.90 -8.44 5.09
N ARG A 61 -6.89 -9.28 5.38
CA ARG A 61 -7.06 -10.45 6.26
C ARG A 61 -7.50 -10.05 7.66
N TRP A 62 -7.03 -8.92 8.19
CA TRP A 62 -7.48 -8.40 9.48
C TRP A 62 -8.94 -7.95 9.43
N MET A 63 -9.38 -7.35 8.32
CA MET A 63 -10.78 -6.98 8.09
C MET A 63 -11.69 -8.23 7.97
N GLU A 64 -11.29 -9.23 7.19
CA GLU A 64 -12.05 -10.47 6.98
C GLU A 64 -12.13 -11.35 8.24
N ARG A 65 -11.06 -11.42 9.04
CA ARG A 65 -11.05 -12.26 10.25
C ARG A 65 -12.08 -11.81 11.30
N VAL A 66 -12.61 -10.60 11.18
CA VAL A 66 -13.68 -10.07 12.04
C VAL A 66 -15.06 -10.57 11.61
N ASP A 67 -15.26 -10.89 10.34
CA ASP A 67 -16.55 -11.32 9.78
C ASP A 67 -16.91 -12.78 10.14
N ARG A 68 -15.96 -13.58 10.68
CA ARG A 68 -16.16 -15.01 11.03
C ARG A 68 -16.59 -15.27 12.48
N ARG A 69 -16.97 -14.25 13.27
CA ARG A 69 -17.56 -14.42 14.60
C ARG A 69 -18.95 -13.81 14.64
#